data_AF-A0A4Q1B9M1-F1
#
_entry.id   AF-A0A4Q1B9M1-F1
#
_cell.length_a   1.000
_cell.length_b   1.000
_cell.length_c   1.000
_cell.angle_alpha   90.00
_cell.angle_beta   90.00
_cell.angle_gamma   90.00
#
_symmetry.space_group_name_H-M   'P 1'
#
loop_
_entity.id
_entity.type
_entity.pdbx_description
1 polymer ?
#
loop_
_entity_poly.entity_id
_entity_poly.type
_entity_poly.pdbx_seq_one_letter_code
_entity_poly.pdbx_strand_id
1 'polypeptide(L)'
;MLRLLGLLLVGISAEAIRRKEVGDILAGAPVNNITVSAEGVNQCGDATIGWTGTTPPVTLSIGTGGYYVGITPIITLDNISDDSYTWNVNVTQGTDLIFQVTDSNGEVGYVQNISVDEGDDDSCLSTDDVNITESITSSSPYSYSSYIITRQGELRRQNIEDEDKEQNKIL
;
A
#
# COMPACT_ATOMS: atom_id res chain seq x y z
N MET A 1 -79.95 30.51 4.91
CA MET A 1 -78.92 29.76 4.15
C MET A 1 -77.66 29.79 5.00
N LEU A 2 -77.34 28.71 5.71
CA LEU A 2 -76.50 27.57 5.31
C LEU A 2 -75.05 27.78 5.77
N ARG A 3 -74.56 26.80 6.53
CA ARG A 3 -73.26 26.67 7.20
C ARG A 3 -72.12 26.40 6.21
N LEU A 4 -70.88 26.72 6.62
CA LEU A 4 -69.68 25.83 6.75
C LEU A 4 -68.42 26.73 6.84
N LEU A 5 -67.68 26.74 7.97
CA LEU A 5 -66.56 25.85 8.36
C LEU A 5 -65.34 25.91 7.42
N GLY A 6 -64.20 26.33 8.00
CA GLY A 6 -62.87 26.24 7.39
C GLY A 6 -61.77 26.54 8.41
N LEU A 7 -61.53 25.60 9.33
CA LEU A 7 -60.26 25.47 10.07
C LEU A 7 -59.15 25.05 9.08
N LEU A 8 -57.97 25.66 9.19
CA LEU A 8 -56.68 25.10 8.73
C LEU A 8 -55.65 25.51 9.80
N LEU A 9 -55.39 24.64 10.79
CA LEU A 9 -54.26 23.69 10.84
C LEU A 9 -52.92 24.43 10.70
N VAL A 10 -52.35 24.88 11.82
CA VAL A 10 -51.35 24.19 12.68
C VAL A 10 -50.01 24.03 11.98
N GLY A 11 -48.99 24.58 12.65
CA GLY A 11 -47.62 24.72 12.17
C GLY A 11 -46.98 23.41 11.75
N ILE A 12 -46.14 23.53 10.74
CA ILE A 12 -45.21 22.50 10.33
C ILE A 12 -43.88 22.94 10.95
N SER A 13 -43.53 22.32 12.07
CA SER A 13 -42.15 22.35 12.56
C SER A 13 -41.27 21.78 11.45
N ALA A 14 -40.29 22.57 11.00
CA ALA A 14 -39.27 22.06 10.12
C ALA A 14 -38.32 21.20 10.96
N GLU A 15 -38.69 19.94 11.22
CA GLU A 15 -37.69 18.94 11.58
C GLU A 15 -36.77 18.77 10.36
N ALA A 16 -35.54 19.27 10.50
CA ALA A 16 -34.48 19.06 9.52
C ALA A 16 -34.22 17.55 9.40
N ILE A 17 -34.74 16.96 8.32
CA ILE A 17 -34.44 15.60 7.91
C ILE A 17 -32.92 15.53 7.65
N ARG A 18 -32.17 14.86 8.54
CA ARG A 18 -30.80 14.39 8.23
C ARG A 18 -30.91 13.53 6.96
N ARG A 19 -30.46 14.05 5.83
CA ARG A 19 -30.15 13.19 4.68
C ARG A 19 -28.96 12.34 5.11
N LYS A 20 -29.17 11.03 5.27
CA LYS A 20 -28.07 10.07 5.18
C LYS A 20 -27.73 9.99 3.69
N GLU A 21 -26.58 10.51 3.29
CA GLU A 21 -26.00 10.24 1.97
C GLU A 21 -25.67 8.75 1.91
N VAL A 22 -26.64 7.95 1.48
CA VAL A 22 -26.42 6.57 1.10
C VAL A 22 -25.80 6.61 -0.29
N GLY A 23 -24.49 6.82 -0.35
CA GLY A 23 -23.77 7.01 -1.62
C GLY A 23 -22.25 6.81 -1.54
N ASP A 24 -21.62 7.11 -0.40
CA ASP A 24 -20.15 7.16 -0.31
C ASP A 24 -19.53 6.01 0.50
N ILE A 25 -20.25 4.90 0.68
CA ILE A 25 -19.61 3.68 1.17
C ILE A 25 -18.85 3.07 -0.01
N LEU A 26 -17.57 3.42 -0.14
CA LEU A 26 -16.63 2.75 -1.03
C LEU A 26 -16.72 1.25 -0.76
N ALA A 27 -16.95 0.45 -1.80
CA ALA A 27 -17.11 -0.99 -1.67
C ALA A 27 -15.90 -1.59 -0.93
N GLY A 28 -16.14 -2.10 0.29
CA GLY A 28 -15.11 -2.65 1.16
C GLY A 28 -15.07 -1.98 2.53
N ALA A 29 -15.25 -0.66 2.64
CA ALA A 29 -14.99 0.07 3.89
C ALA A 29 -15.82 -0.44 5.09
N PRO A 30 -15.27 -0.48 6.32
CA PRO A 30 -15.96 -0.97 7.49
C PRO A 30 -17.21 -0.12 7.77
N VAL A 31 -18.30 -0.75 8.25
CA VAL A 31 -19.55 -0.05 8.58
C VAL A 31 -19.44 0.57 9.99
N ASN A 32 -18.59 1.58 10.13
CA ASN A 32 -18.45 2.41 11.32
C ASN A 32 -18.39 3.90 10.95
N ASN A 33 -18.09 4.76 11.93
CA ASN A 33 -17.98 6.20 11.72
C ASN A 33 -16.52 6.65 11.51
N ILE A 34 -15.59 5.71 11.28
CA ILE A 34 -14.19 6.03 11.04
C ILE A 34 -13.98 6.30 9.56
N THR A 35 -13.51 7.51 9.25
CA THR A 35 -13.07 7.87 7.90
C THR A 35 -11.56 8.07 7.90
N VAL A 36 -10.87 7.56 6.89
CA VAL A 36 -9.42 7.76 6.70
C VAL A 36 -9.20 8.43 5.34
N SER A 37 -8.27 9.37 5.28
CA SER A 37 -7.84 10.06 4.06
C SER A 37 -6.31 10.10 3.99
N ALA A 38 -5.78 10.15 2.77
CA ALA A 38 -4.36 10.35 2.52
C ALA A 38 -4.20 11.38 1.40
N GLU A 39 -3.39 12.40 1.64
CA GLU A 39 -3.13 13.49 0.69
C GLU A 39 -1.63 13.66 0.48
N GLY A 40 -1.22 14.04 -0.74
CA GLY A 40 0.18 14.31 -1.05
C GLY A 40 1.07 13.05 -1.10
N VAL A 41 0.51 11.91 -1.50
CA VAL A 41 1.24 10.62 -1.57
C VAL A 41 2.14 10.57 -2.81
N ASN A 42 3.21 11.36 -2.80
CA ASN A 42 4.25 11.38 -3.84
C ASN A 42 5.50 10.65 -3.33
N GLN A 43 6.19 9.91 -4.18
CA GLN A 43 7.48 9.29 -3.84
C GLN A 43 8.43 10.33 -3.24
N CYS A 44 9.05 10.01 -2.10
CA CYS A 44 9.97 10.89 -1.37
C CYS A 44 9.41 12.25 -0.92
N GLY A 45 8.10 12.46 -1.06
CA GLY A 45 7.39 13.59 -0.48
C GLY A 45 6.84 13.27 0.92
N ASP A 46 6.20 14.29 1.51
CA ASP A 46 5.48 14.15 2.77
C ASP A 46 3.99 13.99 2.50
N ALA A 47 3.45 12.81 2.82
CA ALA A 47 2.03 12.52 2.80
C ALA A 47 1.39 12.88 4.14
N THR A 48 0.18 13.43 4.10
CA THR A 48 -0.64 13.64 5.29
C THR A 48 -1.74 12.59 5.33
N ILE A 49 -1.71 11.75 6.36
CA ILE A 49 -2.74 10.76 6.64
C ILE A 49 -3.64 11.35 7.72
N GLY A 50 -4.94 11.45 7.46
CA GLY A 50 -5.92 11.97 8.40
C GLY A 50 -7.01 10.95 8.72
N TRP A 51 -7.60 11.05 9.89
CA TRP A 51 -8.77 10.26 10.26
C TRP A 51 -9.76 11.03 11.13
N THR A 52 -11.02 10.60 11.09
CA THR A 52 -12.06 11.10 12.00
C THR A 52 -12.85 9.95 12.59
N GLY A 53 -13.60 10.21 13.67
CA GLY A 53 -14.51 9.22 14.27
C GLY A 53 -13.82 8.13 15.11
N THR A 54 -12.55 8.27 15.41
CA THR A 54 -11.76 7.35 16.23
C THR A 54 -11.78 7.70 17.71
N THR A 55 -11.55 6.71 18.59
CA THR A 55 -11.20 6.94 20.00
C THR A 55 -9.70 6.75 20.24
N PRO A 56 -8.95 7.82 20.56
CA PRO A 56 -7.52 7.71 20.85
C PRO A 56 -7.21 6.83 22.08
N PRO A 57 -6.01 6.22 22.17
CA PRO A 57 -4.98 6.22 21.14
C PRO A 57 -5.35 5.36 19.93
N VAL A 58 -4.76 5.67 18.77
CA VAL A 58 -4.92 4.89 17.55
C VAL A 58 -3.59 4.26 17.12
N THR A 59 -3.70 3.18 16.34
CA THR A 59 -2.61 2.57 15.57
C THR A 59 -2.84 2.86 14.09
N LEU A 60 -1.85 3.47 13.42
CA LEU A 60 -1.82 3.65 11.97
C LEU A 60 -0.94 2.55 11.35
N SER A 61 -1.48 1.82 10.39
CA SER A 61 -0.73 0.88 9.54
C SER A 61 -0.79 1.33 8.09
N ILE A 62 0.39 1.46 7.49
CA ILE A 62 0.57 1.81 6.07
C ILE A 62 1.20 0.60 5.40
N GLY A 63 0.63 0.14 4.29
CA GLY A 63 1.09 -1.07 3.63
C GLY A 63 0.51 -1.27 2.25
N THR A 64 0.71 -2.45 1.70
CA THR A 64 0.13 -2.91 0.43
C THR A 64 -0.89 -4.02 0.67
N GLY A 65 -1.65 -4.36 -0.37
CA GLY A 65 -2.68 -5.39 -0.33
C GLY A 65 -4.09 -4.78 -0.39
N GLY A 66 -4.98 -5.20 0.50
CA GLY A 66 -6.34 -4.70 0.54
C GLY A 66 -7.27 -5.56 1.39
N TYR A 67 -8.50 -5.10 1.57
CA TYR A 67 -9.48 -5.71 2.47
C TYR A 67 -9.60 -7.24 2.37
N TYR A 68 -9.70 -7.78 1.16
CA TYR A 68 -9.93 -9.22 0.95
C TYR A 68 -8.67 -10.07 1.09
N VAL A 69 -7.48 -9.47 0.99
CA VAL A 69 -6.19 -10.18 0.97
C VAL A 69 -5.34 -9.89 2.21
N GLY A 70 -5.78 -8.96 3.06
CA GLY A 70 -5.02 -8.46 4.20
C GLY A 70 -4.06 -7.34 3.80
N ILE A 71 -3.46 -6.73 4.83
CA ILE A 71 -2.41 -5.73 4.69
C ILE A 71 -1.05 -6.37 4.90
N THR A 72 -0.10 -6.08 4.01
CA THR A 72 1.32 -6.30 4.25
C THR A 72 1.91 -4.97 4.73
N PRO A 73 2.14 -4.81 6.04
CA PRO A 73 2.55 -3.53 6.60
C PRO A 73 3.97 -3.18 6.17
N ILE A 74 4.14 -1.95 5.69
CA ILE A 74 5.44 -1.30 5.48
C ILE A 74 5.86 -0.61 6.78
N ILE A 75 4.91 0.09 7.40
CA ILE A 75 5.10 0.72 8.70
C ILE A 75 3.83 0.59 9.55
N THR A 76 4.04 0.42 10.86
CA THR A 76 2.99 0.47 11.87
C THR A 76 3.42 1.44 12.96
N LEU A 77 2.54 2.36 13.32
CA LEU A 77 2.75 3.41 14.30
C LEU A 77 1.65 3.32 15.35
N ASP A 78 2.05 3.08 16.60
CA ASP A 78 1.13 2.88 17.71
C ASP A 78 1.04 4.12 18.61
N ASN A 79 -0.02 4.17 19.42
CA ASN A 79 -0.22 5.17 20.47
C ASN A 79 -0.33 6.62 19.98
N ILE A 80 -0.83 6.83 18.75
CA ILE A 80 -1.06 8.17 18.22
C ILE A 80 -2.30 8.76 18.90
N SER A 81 -2.17 9.95 19.49
CA SER A 81 -3.28 10.64 20.15
C SER A 81 -3.95 11.69 19.26
N ASP A 82 -3.25 12.13 18.22
CA ASP A 82 -3.74 13.06 17.22
C ASP A 82 -4.68 12.38 16.21
N ASP A 83 -5.31 13.20 15.37
CA ASP A 83 -6.22 12.84 14.28
C ASP A 83 -5.54 12.83 12.90
N SER A 84 -4.22 13.02 12.86
CA SER A 84 -3.41 12.95 11.64
C SER A 84 -1.97 12.56 11.91
N TYR A 85 -1.27 12.12 10.85
CA TYR A 85 0.16 11.82 10.87
C TYR A 85 0.80 12.20 9.52
N THR A 86 1.96 12.86 9.57
CA THR A 86 2.78 13.14 8.38
C THR A 86 3.80 12.04 8.20
N TRP A 87 3.78 11.39 7.03
CA TRP A 87 4.67 10.30 6.67
C TRP A 87 5.55 10.70 5.49
N ASN A 88 6.87 10.50 5.62
CA ASN A 88 7.78 10.60 4.49
C ASN A 88 7.65 9.32 3.64
N VAL A 89 7.17 9.47 2.40
CA VAL A 89 6.78 8.36 1.53
C VAL A 89 8.02 7.68 0.94
N ASN A 90 8.56 6.73 1.69
CA ASN A 90 9.72 5.92 1.28
C ASN A 90 9.31 4.70 0.43
N VAL A 91 8.43 4.91 -0.53
CA VAL A 91 7.88 3.87 -1.42
C VAL A 91 7.93 4.36 -2.86
N THR A 92 8.28 3.47 -3.79
CA THR A 92 8.38 3.79 -5.21
C THR A 92 7.02 4.14 -5.81
N GLN A 93 7.00 5.11 -6.74
CA GLN A 93 5.81 5.48 -7.52
C GLN A 93 5.12 4.28 -8.18
N GLY A 94 3.80 4.38 -8.36
CA GLY A 94 2.97 3.32 -8.93
C GLY A 94 2.65 2.16 -7.98
N THR A 95 3.13 2.21 -6.73
CA THR A 95 2.73 1.25 -5.69
C THR A 95 1.34 1.62 -5.17
N ASP A 96 0.42 0.66 -5.14
CA ASP A 96 -0.90 0.83 -4.53
C ASP A 96 -0.83 0.60 -3.01
N LEU A 97 -1.17 1.64 -2.26
CA LEU A 97 -1.15 1.63 -0.80
C LEU A 97 -2.55 1.48 -0.19
N ILE A 98 -2.54 0.98 1.04
CA ILE A 98 -3.64 1.00 2.00
C ILE A 98 -3.17 1.69 3.28
N PHE A 99 -4.02 2.56 3.82
CA PHE A 99 -3.84 3.25 5.09
C PHE A 99 -4.96 2.80 6.01
N GLN A 100 -4.62 2.10 7.09
CA GLN A 100 -5.57 1.56 8.06
C GLN A 100 -5.33 2.18 9.43
N VAL A 101 -6.40 2.67 10.05
CA VAL A 101 -6.40 3.14 11.43
C VAL A 101 -7.22 2.18 12.28
N THR A 102 -6.63 1.71 13.38
CA THR A 102 -7.30 0.93 14.42
C THR A 102 -7.36 1.77 15.69
N ASP A 103 -8.56 2.02 16.22
CA ASP A 103 -8.72 2.81 17.43
C ASP A 103 -8.60 1.97 18.72
N SER A 104 -8.62 2.63 19.87
CA SER A 104 -8.49 1.97 21.18
C SER A 104 -9.65 1.02 21.54
N ASN A 105 -10.80 1.12 20.86
CA ASN A 105 -11.92 0.18 21.01
C ASN A 105 -11.79 -1.03 20.07
N GLY A 106 -10.78 -1.03 19.20
CA GLY A 106 -10.58 -2.05 18.17
C GLY A 106 -11.41 -1.82 16.91
N GLU A 107 -12.03 -0.65 16.75
CA GLU A 107 -12.70 -0.28 15.50
C GLU A 107 -11.66 0.08 14.44
N VAL A 108 -11.90 -0.36 13.21
CA VAL A 108 -10.97 -0.20 12.09
C VAL A 108 -11.61 0.69 11.02
N GLY A 109 -10.89 1.70 10.55
CA GLY A 109 -11.21 2.41 9.31
C GLY A 109 -10.02 2.38 8.37
N TYR A 110 -10.26 2.52 7.07
CA TYR A 110 -9.16 2.55 6.10
C TYR A 110 -9.54 3.27 4.81
N VAL A 111 -8.51 3.63 4.04
CA VAL A 111 -8.58 3.98 2.62
C VAL A 111 -7.54 3.15 1.87
N GLN A 112 -7.88 2.70 0.66
CA GLN A 112 -7.06 1.78 -0.14
C GLN A 112 -7.03 2.21 -1.61
N ASN A 113 -6.18 1.55 -2.40
CA ASN A 113 -5.97 1.87 -3.82
C ASN A 113 -5.49 3.32 -4.02
N ILE A 114 -4.67 3.78 -3.08
CA ILE A 114 -3.98 5.07 -3.20
C ILE A 114 -2.65 4.79 -3.89
N SER A 115 -2.55 5.11 -5.18
CA SER A 115 -1.30 5.00 -5.92
C SER A 115 -0.31 6.04 -5.43
N VAL A 116 0.95 5.65 -5.27
CA VAL A 116 2.06 6.60 -5.04
C VAL A 116 2.33 7.34 -6.36
N ASP A 117 2.25 8.66 -6.33
CA ASP A 117 2.55 9.53 -7.47
C ASP A 117 4.07 9.75 -7.63
N GLU A 118 4.47 10.23 -8.81
CA GLU A 118 5.87 10.60 -9.09
C GLU A 118 6.35 11.72 -8.15
N GLY A 119 7.57 11.56 -7.64
CA GLY A 119 8.25 12.55 -6.79
C GLY A 119 9.32 13.33 -7.54
N ASP A 120 9.93 14.30 -6.88
CA ASP A 120 11.04 15.08 -7.44
C ASP A 120 12.39 14.32 -7.44
N ASP A 121 12.53 13.31 -6.57
CA ASP A 121 13.71 12.46 -6.46
C ASP A 121 13.39 11.06 -5.87
N ASP A 122 14.42 10.23 -5.71
CA ASP A 122 14.38 8.89 -5.14
C ASP A 122 15.23 8.75 -3.85
N SER A 123 15.64 9.88 -3.25
CA SER A 123 16.63 9.91 -2.17
C SER A 123 16.17 9.25 -0.87
N CYS A 124 14.86 9.14 -0.67
CA CYS A 124 14.22 8.48 0.46
C CYS A 124 14.13 6.96 0.33
N LEU A 125 14.35 6.41 -0.88
CA LEU A 125 14.25 4.99 -1.12
C LEU A 125 15.54 4.31 -0.65
N SER A 126 15.45 3.47 0.38
CA SER A 126 16.59 2.65 0.79
C SER A 126 16.97 1.69 -0.34
N THR A 127 18.22 1.71 -0.78
CA THR A 127 18.80 0.77 -1.76
C THR A 127 19.12 -0.60 -1.16
N ASP A 128 18.44 -1.03 -0.10
CA ASP A 128 18.78 -2.24 0.65
C ASP A 128 18.29 -3.50 -0.06
N ASP A 129 18.93 -3.77 -1.21
CA ASP A 129 19.49 -5.07 -1.60
C ASP A 129 20.50 -4.91 -2.75
N VAL A 130 21.44 -3.95 -2.65
CA VAL A 130 22.69 -4.04 -3.40
C VAL A 130 23.82 -4.47 -2.46
N ASN A 131 23.96 -5.78 -2.28
CA ASN A 131 25.26 -6.35 -1.89
C ASN A 131 26.22 -6.24 -3.09
N ILE A 132 26.57 -5.01 -3.46
CA ILE A 132 27.77 -4.74 -4.24
C ILE A 132 28.94 -4.87 -3.28
N THR A 133 29.45 -6.10 -3.20
CA THR A 133 30.82 -6.31 -2.78
C THR A 133 31.71 -5.67 -3.87
N GLU A 134 31.99 -4.38 -3.72
CA GLU A 134 32.99 -3.70 -4.55
C GLU A 134 34.37 -4.29 -4.25
N SER A 135 34.92 -4.99 -5.24
CA SER A 135 36.25 -4.78 -5.82
C SER A 135 36.44 -5.94 -6.80
N ILE A 136 36.89 -5.76 -8.04
CA ILE A 136 38.05 -5.00 -8.48
C ILE A 136 37.84 -4.66 -9.96
N THR A 137 38.22 -3.45 -10.36
CA THR A 137 38.52 -3.09 -11.74
C THR A 137 39.48 -4.09 -12.36
N SER A 138 39.05 -4.80 -13.40
CA SER A 138 39.94 -5.40 -14.41
C SER A 138 39.16 -5.71 -15.67
N SER A 139 39.48 -4.95 -16.72
CA SER A 139 38.98 -5.02 -18.09
C SER A 139 38.97 -6.42 -18.73
N SER A 140 37.82 -6.89 -19.21
CA SER A 140 37.66 -7.59 -20.51
C SER A 140 36.19 -7.92 -20.82
N PRO A 141 35.77 -7.91 -22.09
CA PRO A 141 34.37 -8.05 -22.48
C PRO A 141 34.04 -9.50 -22.82
N TYR A 142 33.60 -10.31 -21.84
CA TYR A 142 32.91 -11.55 -22.15
C TYR A 142 31.74 -11.78 -21.20
N SER A 143 30.54 -11.76 -21.78
CA SER A 143 29.27 -12.05 -21.13
C SER A 143 29.15 -13.56 -20.90
N TYR A 144 28.93 -13.97 -19.65
CA TYR A 144 28.38 -15.29 -19.35
C TYR A 144 27.20 -15.14 -18.39
N SER A 145 26.10 -15.78 -18.76
CA SER A 145 24.87 -15.91 -17.97
C SER A 145 25.08 -16.95 -16.86
N SER A 146 24.82 -16.58 -15.61
CA SER A 146 24.87 -17.49 -14.46
C SER A 146 23.46 -17.98 -14.11
N TYR A 147 23.30 -19.30 -14.02
CA TYR A 147 22.15 -19.93 -13.35
C TYR A 147 22.55 -20.30 -11.92
N ILE A 148 21.63 -20.05 -10.97
CA ILE A 148 21.80 -20.39 -9.56
C ILE A 148 21.47 -21.88 -9.36
N ILE A 149 22.40 -22.67 -8.83
CA ILE A 149 22.15 -24.07 -8.40
C ILE A 149 22.21 -24.13 -6.87
N THR A 150 21.12 -24.55 -6.23
CA THR A 150 21.04 -24.83 -4.79
C THR A 150 21.38 -26.29 -4.49
N ARG A 151 22.06 -26.50 -3.36
CA ARG A 151 22.78 -27.70 -2.89
C ARG A 151 22.00 -29.03 -2.89
N GLN A 152 22.70 -30.14 -3.18
CA GLN A 152 23.03 -31.23 -2.23
C GLN A 152 23.86 -32.34 -2.92
N GLY A 153 24.91 -32.83 -2.26
CA GLY A 153 25.49 -34.16 -2.55
C GLY A 153 26.82 -34.22 -3.31
N GLU A 154 27.86 -34.60 -2.57
CA GLU A 154 28.96 -35.50 -2.97
C GLU A 154 29.98 -35.07 -4.04
N LEU A 155 31.22 -34.89 -3.58
CA LEU A 155 32.43 -34.67 -4.37
C LEU A 155 32.79 -35.94 -5.17
N ARG A 156 32.68 -35.88 -6.50
CA ARG A 156 33.54 -36.66 -7.40
C ARG A 156 33.93 -35.80 -8.61
N ARG A 157 35.20 -35.39 -8.66
CA ARG A 157 35.82 -34.85 -9.87
C ARG A 157 35.88 -35.96 -10.92
N GLN A 158 35.19 -35.79 -12.04
CA GLN A 158 35.54 -36.45 -13.29
C GLN A 158 35.96 -35.35 -14.26
N ASN A 159 37.24 -35.38 -14.65
CA ASN A 159 37.75 -34.63 -15.79
C ASN A 159 37.11 -35.24 -17.04
N ILE A 160 36.35 -34.45 -17.78
CA ILE A 160 35.99 -34.78 -19.16
C ILE A 160 36.99 -33.99 -20.00
N GLU A 161 38.01 -34.70 -20.48
CA GLU A 161 38.83 -34.26 -21.60
C GLU A 161 37.95 -34.39 -22.86
N ASP A 162 37.82 -33.28 -23.60
CA ASP A 162 37.11 -33.21 -24.86
C ASP A 162 37.79 -34.12 -25.90
N GLU A 163 37.18 -35.28 -26.20
CA GLU A 163 37.50 -36.07 -27.39
C GLU A 163 36.67 -35.57 -28.58
N ASP A 164 37.30 -34.72 -29.40
CA ASP A 164 36.90 -34.44 -30.77
C ASP A 164 36.86 -35.74 -31.60
N LYS A 165 35.67 -36.17 -32.02
CA LYS A 165 35.54 -37.11 -33.14
C LYS A 165 34.25 -36.93 -33.97
N GLU A 166 34.40 -36.11 -35.00
CA GLU A 166 34.21 -36.53 -36.40
C GLU A 166 32.82 -37.09 -36.79
N GLN A 167 31.93 -36.21 -37.26
CA GLN A 167 30.94 -36.57 -38.28
C GLN A 167 30.69 -35.42 -39.27
N ASN A 168 31.61 -35.25 -40.21
CA ASN A 168 31.23 -34.68 -41.50
C ASN A 168 32.12 -35.24 -42.61
N LYS A 169 31.61 -36.21 -43.37
CA LYS A 169 31.44 -36.14 -44.83
C LYS A 169 31.34 -37.53 -45.47
N ILE A 170 30.10 -37.88 -45.84
CA ILE A 170 29.78 -38.83 -46.89
C ILE A 170 29.86 -38.05 -48.22
N LEU A 171 30.48 -38.68 -49.23
CA LEU A 171 30.73 -38.25 -50.63
C LEU A 171 31.94 -37.32 -50.88
#